data_AF-A0A968H2Y1-F1
#
_entry.id   AF-A0A968H2Y1-F1
#
_cell.length_a   1.000
_cell.length_b   1.000
_cell.length_c   1.000
_cell.angle_alpha   90.00
_cell.angle_beta   90.00
_cell.angle_gamma   90.00
#
_symmetry.space_group_name_H-M   'P 1'
#
loop_
_entity.id
_entity.type
_entity.pdbx_description
1 polymer ?
#
loop_
_entity_poly.entity_id
_entity_poly.type
_entity_poly.pdbx_seq_one_letter_code
_entity_poly.pdbx_strand_id
1 'polypeptide(L)'
;MKKMISVVVTAAFLSISALAFAAEQKVTGPIEKIDVQGAAATVIVKDSKSGAKHEIVVKDQLTLDKLKDKRIVVGDEVRVKYEDTNKESKLFRKTAGC
;
A
#
# COMPACT_ATOMS: atom_id res chain seq x y z
N MET A 1 -27.58 49.26 9.34
CA MET A 1 -27.64 47.79 9.51
C MET A 1 -27.67 47.07 8.15
N LYS A 2 -26.62 47.16 7.32
CA LYS A 2 -26.61 46.56 5.96
C LYS A 2 -25.24 45.98 5.54
N LYS A 3 -24.23 46.06 6.41
CA LYS A 3 -22.85 45.63 6.11
C LYS A 3 -22.36 44.41 6.88
N MET A 4 -23.18 43.85 7.77
CA MET A 4 -22.80 42.68 8.60
C MET A 4 -23.34 41.34 8.07
N ILE A 5 -24.22 41.36 7.05
CA ILE A 5 -24.82 40.13 6.50
C ILE A 5 -23.91 39.49 5.43
N SER A 6 -22.98 40.26 4.84
CA SER A 6 -22.15 39.80 3.72
C SER A 6 -20.98 38.90 4.14
N VAL A 7 -20.60 38.87 5.41
CA VAL A 7 -19.41 38.12 5.87
C VAL A 7 -19.74 36.66 6.25
N VAL A 8 -21.01 36.35 6.49
CA VAL A 8 -21.43 35.01 6.94
C VAL A 8 -21.65 34.04 5.75
N VAL A 9 -21.91 34.55 4.55
CA VAL A 9 -22.23 33.71 3.38
C VAL A 9 -20.99 33.12 2.69
N THR A 10 -19.81 33.73 2.85
CA THR A 10 -18.56 33.28 2.20
C THR A 10 -17.84 32.15 2.94
N ALA A 11 -18.20 31.86 4.19
CA ALA A 11 -17.57 30.80 4.98
C ALA A 11 -18.14 29.40 4.72
N ALA A 12 -19.21 29.26 3.92
CA ALA A 12 -19.89 27.98 3.69
C ALA A 12 -19.31 27.12 2.55
N PHE A 13 -18.34 27.63 1.77
CA PHE A 13 -17.76 26.91 0.61
C PHE A 13 -16.44 26.19 0.88
N LEU A 14 -15.90 26.23 2.11
CA LEU A 14 -14.68 25.50 2.49
C LEU A 14 -14.94 24.08 3.02
N SER A 15 -16.11 23.50 2.71
CA SER A 15 -16.42 22.10 2.97
C SER A 15 -16.25 21.24 1.71
N ILE A 16 -15.18 21.48 0.93
CA ILE A 16 -14.72 20.47 -0.02
C ILE A 16 -14.11 19.36 0.83
N SER A 17 -14.96 18.40 1.15
CA SER A 17 -14.67 17.06 1.56
C SER A 17 -13.33 16.60 0.97
N ALA A 18 -12.32 16.49 1.83
CA ALA A 18 -11.20 15.63 1.58
C ALA A 18 -11.76 14.22 1.45
N LEU A 19 -12.10 13.82 0.23
CA LEU A 19 -12.29 12.43 -0.12
C LEU A 19 -10.93 11.78 0.14
N ALA A 20 -10.78 11.23 1.35
CA ALA A 20 -9.74 10.29 1.67
C ALA A 20 -10.01 9.04 0.82
N PHE A 21 -9.62 9.11 -0.45
CA PHE A 21 -9.42 7.92 -1.24
C PHE A 21 -8.34 7.12 -0.50
N ALA A 22 -8.71 5.95 0.01
CA ALA A 22 -7.74 4.95 0.43
C ALA A 22 -6.74 4.79 -0.72
N ALA A 23 -5.56 5.40 -0.56
CA ALA A 23 -4.60 5.51 -1.64
C ALA A 23 -4.06 4.10 -1.90
N GLU A 24 -4.56 3.46 -2.96
CA GLU A 24 -4.00 2.20 -3.41
C GLU A 24 -2.63 2.47 -4.01
N GLN A 25 -1.59 2.14 -3.27
CA GLN A 25 -0.22 2.38 -3.67
C GLN A 25 0.33 1.14 -4.37
N LYS A 26 0.98 1.39 -5.52
CA LYS A 26 1.57 0.34 -6.36
C LYS A 26 3.08 0.48 -6.26
N VAL A 27 3.73 -0.52 -5.70
CA VAL A 27 5.20 -0.58 -5.57
C VAL A 27 5.72 -1.74 -6.41
N THR A 28 6.89 -1.56 -7.00
CA THR A 28 7.57 -2.62 -7.76
C THR A 28 9.05 -2.59 -7.43
N GLY A 29 9.59 -3.75 -7.06
CA GLY A 29 11.01 -3.91 -6.83
C GLY A 29 11.34 -5.16 -6.04
N PRO A 30 12.62 -5.32 -5.66
CA PRO A 30 13.10 -6.53 -5.03
C PRO A 30 12.62 -6.65 -3.57
N ILE A 31 12.33 -7.87 -3.16
CA ILE A 31 12.09 -8.20 -1.76
C ILE A 31 13.42 -8.18 -1.01
N GLU A 32 13.49 -7.44 0.08
CA GLU A 32 14.67 -7.35 0.92
C GLU A 32 14.57 -8.27 2.15
N LYS A 33 13.37 -8.45 2.70
CA LYS A 33 13.10 -9.36 3.81
C LYS A 33 11.68 -9.93 3.74
N ILE A 34 11.53 -11.15 4.24
CA ILE A 34 10.25 -11.84 4.40
C ILE A 34 10.22 -12.36 5.83
N ASP A 35 9.20 -12.01 6.59
CA ASP A 35 8.91 -12.56 7.91
C ASP A 35 7.52 -13.22 7.85
N VAL A 36 7.42 -14.49 8.22
CA VAL A 36 6.16 -15.24 8.14
C VAL A 36 5.63 -15.46 9.55
N GLN A 37 4.61 -14.69 9.92
CA GLN A 37 3.93 -14.73 11.22
C GLN A 37 2.67 -15.60 11.14
N GLY A 38 2.83 -16.88 10.81
CA GLY A 38 1.77 -17.88 10.81
C GLY A 38 0.69 -17.65 9.75
N ALA A 39 -0.32 -16.85 10.11
CA ALA A 39 -1.48 -16.49 9.28
C ALA A 39 -1.30 -15.17 8.51
N ALA A 40 -0.20 -14.44 8.74
CA ALA A 40 0.20 -13.28 7.96
C ALA A 40 1.70 -13.35 7.66
N ALA A 41 2.16 -12.65 6.63
CA ALA A 41 3.57 -12.50 6.33
C ALA A 41 3.87 -11.03 6.08
N THR A 42 4.92 -10.53 6.71
CA THR A 42 5.41 -9.18 6.56
C THR A 42 6.56 -9.21 5.55
N VAL A 43 6.39 -8.50 4.44
CA VAL A 43 7.37 -8.44 3.36
C VAL A 43 7.89 -7.02 3.24
N ILE A 44 9.21 -6.86 3.31
CA ILE A 44 9.87 -5.58 3.07
C ILE A 44 10.28 -5.56 1.60
N VAL A 45 9.65 -4.67 0.83
CA VAL A 45 9.92 -4.46 -0.59
C VAL A 45 10.63 -3.13 -0.76
N LYS A 46 11.75 -3.14 -1.48
CA LYS A 46 12.44 -1.91 -1.87
C LYS A 46 11.82 -1.40 -3.17
N ASP A 47 11.24 -0.21 -3.14
CA ASP A 47 10.72 0.43 -4.35
C ASP A 47 11.87 0.82 -5.27
N SER A 48 11.83 0.34 -6.51
CA SER A 48 12.84 0.67 -7.51
C SER A 48 12.75 2.12 -8.01
N LYS A 49 11.59 2.76 -7.85
CA LYS A 49 11.37 4.14 -8.29
C LYS A 49 11.87 5.16 -7.28
N SER A 50 11.51 4.98 -6.01
CA SER A 50 11.81 5.93 -4.94
C SER A 50 13.02 5.52 -4.10
N GLY A 51 13.47 4.26 -4.19
CA GLY A 51 14.48 3.70 -3.30
C GLY A 51 13.99 3.45 -1.88
N ALA A 52 12.73 3.77 -1.57
CA ALA A 52 12.14 3.62 -0.25
C ALA A 52 11.85 2.15 0.07
N LYS A 53 11.89 1.82 1.36
CA LYS A 53 11.54 0.48 1.85
C LYS A 53 10.11 0.50 2.35
N HIS A 54 9.27 -0.35 1.76
CA HIS A 54 7.88 -0.50 2.13
C HIS A 54 7.69 -1.83 2.84
N GLU A 55 7.24 -1.76 4.09
CA GLU A 55 6.81 -2.91 4.86
C GLU A 55 5.33 -3.18 4.55
N ILE A 56 5.05 -4.35 3.98
CA ILE A 56 3.72 -4.71 3.49
C ILE A 56 3.28 -6.00 4.17
N VAL A 57 2.06 -6.00 4.69
CA VAL A 57 1.46 -7.16 5.36
C VAL A 57 0.64 -7.96 4.35
N VAL A 58 1.02 -9.21 4.15
CA VAL A 58 0.38 -10.17 3.27
C VAL A 58 -0.45 -11.13 4.12
N LYS A 59 -1.77 -11.03 4.02
CA LYS A 59 -2.72 -11.96 4.66
C LYS A 59 -3.34 -12.95 3.68
N ASP A 60 -3.05 -12.78 2.39
CA ASP A 60 -3.58 -13.65 1.34
C ASP A 60 -2.96 -15.06 1.44
N GLN A 61 -3.82 -16.06 1.57
CA GLN A 61 -3.42 -17.44 1.83
C GLN A 61 -2.60 -18.03 0.68
N LEU A 62 -2.97 -17.72 -0.58
CA LEU A 62 -2.22 -18.16 -1.76
C LEU A 62 -0.80 -17.59 -1.80
N THR A 63 -0.65 -16.33 -1.41
CA THR A 63 0.67 -15.69 -1.36
C THR A 63 1.49 -16.22 -0.18
N LEU A 64 0.85 -16.47 0.97
CA LEU A 64 1.49 -17.12 2.12
C LEU A 64 2.03 -18.50 1.77
N ASP A 65 1.25 -19.31 1.05
CA ASP A 65 1.71 -20.63 0.60
C ASP A 65 2.89 -20.51 -0.35
N LYS A 66 2.90 -19.52 -1.28
CA LYS A 66 4.05 -19.27 -2.16
C LYS A 66 5.31 -18.82 -1.40
N LEU A 67 5.15 -18.06 -0.32
CA LEU A 67 6.25 -17.63 0.55
C LEU A 67 6.79 -18.81 1.37
N LYS A 68 5.91 -19.68 1.88
CA LYS A 68 6.27 -20.92 2.61
C LYS A 68 6.95 -21.95 1.70
N ASP A 69 6.44 -22.12 0.48
CA ASP A 69 7.02 -22.98 -0.56
C ASP A 69 8.35 -22.45 -1.13
N LYS A 70 8.82 -21.27 -0.68
CA LYS A 70 10.00 -20.58 -1.22
C LYS A 70 9.93 -20.30 -2.73
N ARG A 71 8.73 -20.23 -3.30
CA ARG A 71 8.53 -19.82 -4.71
C ARG A 71 8.84 -18.33 -4.90
N ILE A 72 8.68 -17.57 -3.82
CA ILE A 72 9.01 -16.16 -3.71
C ILE A 72 10.08 -16.06 -2.61
N VAL A 73 11.26 -15.59 -2.98
CA VAL A 73 12.43 -15.48 -2.10
C VAL A 73 12.94 -14.05 -2.03
N VAL A 74 13.71 -13.77 -0.98
CA VAL A 74 14.44 -12.51 -0.85
C VAL A 74 15.33 -12.32 -2.08
N GLY A 75 15.26 -11.15 -2.70
CA GLY A 75 15.93 -10.82 -3.96
C GLY A 75 15.03 -10.93 -5.19
N ASP A 76 13.87 -11.59 -5.12
CA ASP A 76 12.93 -11.61 -6.23
C ASP A 76 12.29 -10.24 -6.43
N GLU A 77 12.17 -9.82 -7.69
CA GLU A 77 11.34 -8.68 -8.03
C GLU A 77 9.85 -9.03 -7.95
N VAL A 78 9.12 -8.17 -7.26
CA VAL A 78 7.68 -8.29 -7.08
C VAL A 78 6.99 -6.96 -7.37
N ARG A 79 5.78 -7.07 -7.90
CA ARG A 79 4.83 -5.98 -8.01
C ARG A 79 3.77 -6.18 -6.93
N VAL A 80 3.71 -5.21 -6.03
CA VAL A 80 2.75 -5.21 -4.92
C VAL A 80 1.82 -4.03 -5.05
N LYS A 81 0.51 -4.28 -4.96
CA LYS A 81 -0.48 -3.25 -4.69
C LYS A 81 -0.92 -3.43 -3.25
N TYR A 82 -0.78 -2.38 -2.45
CA TYR A 82 -1.21 -2.39 -1.07
C TYR A 82 -2.03 -1.15 -0.76
N GLU A 83 -2.84 -1.26 0.27
CA GLU A 83 -3.67 -0.16 0.76
C GLU A 83 -2.89 0.62 1.82
N ASP A 84 -2.73 1.93 1.67
CA ASP A 84 -1.86 2.72 2.55
C ASP A 84 -2.36 2.76 4.01
N THR A 85 -3.67 2.61 4.22
CA THR A 85 -4.31 2.65 5.55
C THR A 85 -3.89 1.50 6.46
N ASN A 86 -3.85 0.26 5.94
CA ASN A 86 -3.52 -0.94 6.71
C ASN A 86 -2.20 -1.60 6.29
N LYS A 87 -1.52 -1.04 5.28
CA LYS A 87 -0.37 -1.65 4.60
C LYS A 87 -0.63 -3.09 4.14
N GLU A 88 -1.89 -3.43 3.91
CA GLU A 88 -2.30 -4.77 3.51
C GLU A 88 -2.15 -4.93 2.00
N SER A 89 -1.53 -6.04 1.58
CA SER A 89 -1.39 -6.36 0.17
C SER A 89 -2.72 -6.78 -0.43
N LYS A 90 -3.26 -5.99 -1.37
CA LYS A 90 -4.39 -6.38 -2.23
C LYS A 90 -3.95 -7.28 -3.38
N LEU A 91 -2.75 -7.05 -3.91
CA LEU A 91 -2.20 -7.84 -5.01
C LEU A 91 -0.72 -8.05 -4.81
N PHE A 92 -0.27 -9.29 -4.80
CA PHE A 92 1.14 -9.65 -4.73
C PHE A 92 1.48 -10.55 -5.92
N ARG A 93 2.31 -10.06 -6.84
CA ARG A 93 2.77 -10.84 -8.00
C ARG A 93 4.27 -10.74 -8.16
N LYS A 94 4.92 -11.89 -8.34
CA LYS A 94 6.31 -11.97 -8.76
C LYS A 94 6.41 -11.58 -10.24
N THR A 95 7.39 -10.75 -10.60
CA THR A 95 7.62 -10.33 -11.98
C THR A 95 8.50 -11.34 -12.73
N ALA A 96 9.36 -12.07 -12.01
CA ALA A 96 10.16 -13.14 -12.59
C ALA A 96 9.33 -14.43 -12.78
N GLY A 97 9.09 -14.82 -14.04
CA GLY A 97 8.47 -16.11 -14.42
C GLY A 97 7.01 -16.04 -14.89
N CYS A 98 6.63 -14.98 -15.62
CA CYS A 98 5.42 -15.03 -16.45
C CYS A 98 5.64 -15.95 -17.67
#